data_AF-A0AAP5M6Z0-F1
#
_entry.id   AF-A0AAP5M6Z0-F1
#
_cell.length_a   1.000
_cell.length_b   1.000
_cell.length_c   1.000
_cell.angle_alpha   90.00
_cell.angle_beta   90.00
_cell.angle_gamma   90.00
#
_symmetry.space_group_name_H-M   'P 1'
#
loop_
_entity.id
_entity.type
_entity.pdbx_description
1 polymer ?
#
loop_
_entity_poly.entity_id
_entity_poly.type
_entity_poly.pdbx_seq_one_letter_code
_entity_poly.pdbx_strand_id
1 'polypeptide(L)'
;MSTSIPVLALTLGIAFIVQSSQKASPQFTLSSYQKSCSNIKVEDGNLLSATCLKIDGSPNNTSIRIPEIENINGVLIFNNLQNSSTYQKSCSNIKVEEGNLLSATCLKIDGSPNNTSIHIPGIENINGVLTFNNLQNSSTYQKSCSNIKVEEGNLLSATCLKIDGSPNNTSIHIPGIENINGVLMFSNDRNSSTYQKSCSNIKVEDGNLLSATCLKIDGSPNNTSIRIPGIENINGVLTFNNLQNSSTYQKSCSNIKVEDGNLLSATCLKIDGSPNNTSIRIPGIENINGVLMFK
;
A
#
# COMPACT_ATOMS: atom_id res chain seq x y z
N MET A 1 60.05 -75.76 7.02
CA MET A 1 58.83 -76.09 6.26
C MET A 1 57.65 -76.10 7.22
N SER A 2 56.81 -75.07 7.18
CA SER A 2 55.36 -75.21 7.39
C SER A 2 54.73 -73.86 7.04
N THR A 3 54.10 -73.83 5.88
CA THR A 3 53.30 -72.74 5.34
C THR A 3 51.98 -72.65 6.08
N SER A 4 51.64 -71.48 6.61
CA SER A 4 50.32 -71.20 7.20
C SER A 4 49.68 -70.01 6.45
N ILE A 5 48.58 -70.28 5.76
CA ILE A 5 47.62 -69.33 5.17
C ILE A 5 46.23 -69.95 5.46
N PRO A 6 45.09 -69.23 5.60
CA PRO A 6 44.79 -67.86 6.04
C PRO A 6 43.68 -67.82 7.14
N VAL A 7 43.38 -66.65 7.71
CA VAL A 7 41.98 -66.26 7.99
C VAL A 7 41.84 -64.77 7.69
N LEU A 8 41.25 -64.45 6.54
CA LEU A 8 40.86 -63.09 6.17
C LEU A 8 39.46 -62.85 6.76
N ALA A 9 39.38 -62.09 7.85
CA ALA A 9 38.11 -61.65 8.42
C ALA A 9 37.49 -60.60 7.49
N LEU A 10 36.43 -60.99 6.78
CA LEU A 10 35.63 -60.11 5.95
C LEU A 10 34.70 -59.28 6.85
N THR A 11 35.15 -58.10 7.30
CA THR A 11 34.25 -57.15 7.97
C THR A 11 33.43 -56.42 6.91
N LEU A 12 32.14 -56.75 6.81
CA LEU A 12 31.13 -55.96 6.09
C LEU A 12 31.00 -54.58 6.77
N GLY A 13 31.63 -53.57 6.19
CA GLY A 13 31.34 -52.17 6.51
C GLY A 13 30.06 -51.76 5.79
N ILE A 14 28.94 -51.71 6.51
CA ILE A 14 27.71 -51.06 6.04
C ILE A 14 28.00 -49.56 5.97
N ALA A 15 28.20 -49.03 4.75
CA ALA A 15 28.25 -47.60 4.52
C ALA A 15 26.85 -47.02 4.74
N PHE A 16 26.61 -46.46 5.93
CA PHE A 16 25.49 -45.56 6.13
C PHE A 16 25.74 -44.30 5.31
N ILE A 17 25.16 -44.25 4.11
CA ILE A 17 24.98 -43.00 3.38
C ILE A 17 23.96 -42.21 4.19
N VAL A 18 24.44 -41.36 5.10
CA VAL A 18 23.65 -40.26 5.64
C VAL A 18 23.41 -39.33 4.46
N GLN A 19 22.27 -39.51 3.78
CA GLN A 19 21.75 -38.49 2.88
C GLN A 19 21.43 -37.29 3.76
N SER A 20 22.39 -36.36 3.87
CA SER A 20 22.11 -35.01 4.34
C SER A 20 21.04 -34.46 3.42
N SER A 21 19.79 -34.43 3.89
CA SER A 21 18.74 -33.67 3.24
C SER A 21 19.21 -32.22 3.24
N GLN A 22 19.79 -31.77 2.12
CA GLN A 22 20.04 -30.37 1.88
C GLN A 22 18.68 -29.71 1.84
N LYS A 23 18.27 -29.19 2.99
CA LYS A 23 17.14 -28.27 3.11
C LYS A 23 17.52 -27.09 2.22
N ALA A 24 16.86 -26.97 1.07
CA ALA A 24 17.03 -25.84 0.19
C ALA A 24 16.84 -24.57 1.03
N SER A 25 17.93 -23.82 1.21
CA SER A 25 17.83 -22.49 1.81
C SER A 25 16.94 -21.66 0.89
N PRO A 26 16.06 -20.79 1.42
CA PRO A 26 15.35 -19.85 0.58
C PRO A 26 16.39 -19.05 -0.22
N GLN A 27 16.39 -19.22 -1.54
CA GLN A 27 17.21 -18.40 -2.42
C GLN A 27 16.61 -16.99 -2.40
N PHE A 28 17.12 -16.14 -1.51
CA PHE A 28 16.82 -14.72 -1.53
C PHE A 28 17.35 -14.17 -2.86
N THR A 29 16.46 -13.73 -3.73
CA THR A 29 16.83 -13.00 -4.94
C THR A 29 17.46 -11.68 -4.53
N LEU A 30 18.79 -11.62 -4.58
CA LEU A 30 19.56 -10.39 -4.47
C LEU A 30 18.98 -9.31 -5.40
N SER A 31 18.90 -8.08 -4.91
CA SER A 31 18.42 -6.95 -5.69
C SER A 31 19.28 -6.77 -6.95
N SER A 32 18.63 -6.66 -8.11
CA SER A 32 19.31 -6.72 -9.42
C SER A 32 20.33 -5.61 -9.66
N TYR A 33 20.22 -4.47 -8.98
CA TYR A 33 21.13 -3.33 -9.14
C TYR A 33 22.59 -3.69 -8.82
N GLN A 34 22.83 -4.65 -7.93
CA GLN A 34 24.19 -5.11 -7.58
C GLN A 34 24.91 -5.76 -8.78
N LYS A 35 24.16 -6.13 -9.82
CA LYS A 35 24.72 -6.70 -11.06
C LYS A 35 25.23 -5.64 -12.03
N SER A 36 24.71 -4.42 -11.95
CA SER A 36 25.00 -3.33 -12.90
C SER A 36 25.51 -2.05 -12.23
N CYS A 37 25.65 -2.03 -10.91
CA CYS A 37 26.16 -0.91 -10.15
C CYS A 37 27.45 -1.27 -9.40
N SER A 38 28.35 -0.30 -9.30
CA SER A 38 29.64 -0.36 -8.61
C SER A 38 29.74 0.79 -7.62
N ASN A 39 30.73 0.77 -6.72
CA ASN A 39 30.92 1.80 -5.68
C ASN A 39 29.67 2.02 -4.81
N ILE A 40 28.95 0.93 -4.52
CA ILE A 40 27.73 0.96 -3.72
C ILE A 40 28.12 1.23 -2.27
N LYS A 41 27.60 2.32 -1.69
CA LYS A 41 27.84 2.72 -0.30
C LYS A 41 26.58 3.31 0.31
N VAL A 42 26.44 3.16 1.63
CA VAL A 42 25.44 3.90 2.41
C VAL A 42 26.12 5.09 3.06
N GLU A 43 25.68 6.29 2.72
CA GLU A 43 26.13 7.57 3.24
C GLU A 43 25.06 8.14 4.17
N ASP A 44 25.50 8.92 5.18
CA ASP A 44 24.62 9.66 6.09
C ASP A 44 23.46 8.84 6.68
N GLY A 45 23.73 7.55 6.96
CA GLY A 45 22.81 6.62 7.61
C GLY A 45 21.68 6.08 6.73
N ASN A 46 21.23 6.80 5.69
CA ASN A 46 20.09 6.38 4.88
C ASN A 46 20.20 6.68 3.37
N LEU A 47 21.35 7.07 2.85
CA LEU A 47 21.52 7.36 1.42
C LEU A 47 22.37 6.27 0.75
N LEU A 48 21.74 5.40 -0.05
CA LEU A 48 22.45 4.42 -0.87
C LEU A 48 22.95 5.09 -2.15
N SER A 49 24.24 5.39 -2.19
CA SER A 49 24.94 5.96 -3.35
C SER A 49 25.64 4.88 -4.14
N ALA A 50 25.61 4.96 -5.47
CA ALA A 50 26.28 4.02 -6.36
C ALA A 50 26.62 4.63 -7.73
N THR A 51 27.56 4.01 -8.45
CA THR A 51 27.83 4.26 -9.86
C THR A 51 27.22 3.13 -10.69
N CYS A 52 26.08 3.39 -11.36
CA CYS A 52 25.34 2.39 -12.11
C CYS A 52 25.55 2.54 -13.63
N LEU A 53 25.67 1.41 -14.33
CA LEU A 53 25.76 1.39 -15.79
C LEU A 53 24.40 1.74 -16.40
N LYS A 54 24.41 2.66 -17.37
CA LYS A 54 23.29 2.89 -18.28
C LYS A 54 23.23 1.78 -19.33
N ILE A 55 22.16 1.77 -20.12
CA ILE A 55 21.96 0.79 -21.21
C ILE A 55 23.11 0.82 -22.22
N ASP A 56 23.67 2.01 -22.49
CA ASP A 56 24.83 2.21 -23.37
C ASP A 56 26.18 1.79 -22.75
N GLY A 57 26.17 1.26 -21.52
CA GLY A 57 27.36 0.88 -20.78
C GLY A 57 28.11 2.04 -20.11
N SER A 58 27.64 3.29 -20.25
CA SER A 58 28.27 4.44 -19.58
C SER A 58 27.92 4.49 -18.09
N PRO A 59 28.84 4.95 -17.22
CA PRO A 59 28.58 5.06 -15.78
C PRO A 59 27.67 6.26 -15.47
N ASN A 60 26.83 6.11 -14.44
CA ASN A 60 26.00 7.16 -13.87
C ASN A 60 26.08 7.13 -12.34
N ASN A 61 26.54 8.22 -11.73
CA ASN A 61 26.48 8.37 -10.27
C ASN A 61 25.05 8.71 -9.87
N THR A 62 24.49 7.90 -8.98
CA THR A 62 23.12 8.05 -8.51
C THR A 62 23.05 7.72 -7.04
N SER A 63 21.99 8.17 -6.40
CA SER A 63 21.71 7.90 -5.00
C SER A 63 20.22 7.69 -4.82
N ILE A 64 19.86 6.75 -3.98
CA ILE A 64 18.50 6.52 -3.53
C ILE A 64 18.49 6.50 -2.00
N ARG A 65 17.49 7.13 -1.38
CA ARG A 65 17.32 7.00 0.07
C ARG A 65 16.83 5.59 0.38
N ILE A 66 17.53 4.90 1.27
CA ILE A 66 17.11 3.61 1.83
C ILE A 66 15.87 3.89 2.69
N PRO A 67 14.70 3.31 2.34
CA PRO A 67 13.51 3.49 3.13
C PRO A 67 13.70 2.86 4.51
N GLU A 68 13.06 3.46 5.52
CA GLU A 68 13.06 3.10 6.95
C GLU A 68 13.42 1.62 7.23
N ILE A 69 14.66 1.39 7.68
CA ILE A 69 15.13 0.10 8.22
C ILE A 69 15.18 0.25 9.74
N GLU A 70 14.49 -0.62 10.45
CA GLU A 70 14.54 -0.70 11.90
C GLU A 70 15.42 -1.86 12.36
N ASN A 71 16.03 -1.68 13.53
CA ASN A 71 16.72 -2.75 14.24
C ASN A 71 15.78 -3.29 15.32
N ILE A 72 15.22 -4.49 15.10
CA ILE A 72 14.42 -5.19 16.12
C ILE A 72 15.26 -6.36 16.64
N ASN A 73 15.77 -6.20 17.86
CA ASN A 73 16.55 -7.23 18.56
C ASN A 73 17.74 -7.80 17.74
N GLY A 74 18.51 -6.92 17.07
CA GLY A 74 19.68 -7.32 16.29
C GLY A 74 19.37 -7.77 14.86
N VAL A 75 18.11 -7.70 14.44
CA VAL A 75 17.68 -7.98 13.06
C VAL A 75 17.30 -6.67 12.38
N LEU A 76 17.96 -6.37 11.26
CA LEU A 76 17.57 -5.26 10.39
C LEU A 76 16.33 -5.68 9.59
N ILE A 77 15.24 -4.95 9.78
CA ILE A 77 13.95 -5.18 9.13
C ILE A 77 13.60 -3.93 8.34
N PHE A 78 13.23 -4.09 7.07
CA PHE A 78 12.64 -3.00 6.31
C PHE A 78 11.27 -2.66 6.91
N ASN A 79 11.19 -1.52 7.59
CA ASN A 79 9.99 -1.06 8.27
C ASN A 79 8.95 -0.48 7.30
N ASN A 80 9.36 -0.11 6.09
CA ASN A 80 8.43 0.37 5.06
C ASN A 80 7.82 -0.73 4.16
N LEU A 81 7.78 -1.98 4.64
CA LEU A 81 6.85 -2.99 4.11
C LEU A 81 5.40 -2.74 4.56
N GLN A 82 5.16 -1.87 5.57
CA GLN A 82 3.79 -1.52 6.00
C GLN A 82 3.02 -0.71 4.94
N ASN A 83 3.73 -0.07 4.01
CA ASN A 83 3.15 0.58 2.83
C ASN A 83 3.47 -0.17 1.54
N SER A 84 3.79 -1.47 1.57
CA SER A 84 3.85 -2.23 0.31
C SER A 84 2.43 -2.67 -0.04
N SER A 85 1.99 -2.34 -1.26
CA SER A 85 0.67 -2.79 -1.68
C SER A 85 0.62 -4.33 -1.76
N THR A 86 -0.52 -4.91 -1.36
CA THR A 86 -0.78 -6.35 -1.41
C THR A 86 -1.96 -6.73 -2.29
N TYR A 87 -2.71 -5.75 -2.80
CA TYR A 87 -3.91 -6.00 -3.62
C TYR A 87 -3.64 -6.92 -4.81
N GLN A 88 -2.46 -6.83 -5.42
CA GLN A 88 -2.05 -7.63 -6.57
C GLN A 88 -2.05 -9.14 -6.32
N LYS A 89 -2.08 -9.57 -5.04
CA LYS A 89 -2.18 -10.99 -4.67
C LYS A 89 -3.58 -11.56 -4.87
N SER A 90 -4.60 -10.71 -4.93
CA SER A 90 -6.01 -11.13 -4.94
C SER A 90 -6.89 -10.30 -5.87
N CYS A 91 -6.27 -9.45 -6.71
CA CYS A 91 -6.94 -8.66 -7.73
C CYS A 91 -6.32 -8.95 -9.11
N SER A 92 -7.15 -8.84 -10.14
CA SER A 92 -6.80 -8.98 -11.55
C SER A 92 -7.26 -7.75 -12.34
N ASN A 93 -6.89 -7.66 -13.62
CA ASN A 93 -7.24 -6.52 -14.50
C ASN A 93 -6.81 -5.16 -13.92
N ILE A 94 -5.66 -5.13 -13.25
CA ILE A 94 -5.12 -3.95 -12.59
C ILE A 94 -4.65 -2.96 -13.66
N LYS A 95 -5.14 -1.73 -13.61
CA LYS A 95 -4.74 -0.65 -14.53
C LYS A 95 -4.85 0.71 -13.85
N VAL A 96 -4.06 1.68 -14.32
CA VAL A 96 -4.29 3.10 -14.00
C VAL A 96 -5.17 3.67 -15.10
N GLU A 97 -6.35 4.17 -14.73
CA GLU A 97 -7.23 4.93 -15.61
C GLU A 97 -6.79 6.41 -15.64
N GLU A 98 -7.57 7.29 -16.26
CA GLU A 98 -7.19 8.69 -16.40
C GLU A 98 -6.72 9.32 -15.08
N GLY A 99 -5.54 9.95 -15.13
CA GLY A 99 -4.89 10.56 -13.98
C GLY A 99 -4.15 9.54 -13.11
N ASN A 100 -4.68 9.27 -11.91
CA ASN A 100 -4.08 8.42 -10.89
C ASN A 100 -5.07 7.41 -10.29
N LEU A 101 -6.18 7.12 -10.98
CA LEU A 101 -7.19 6.17 -10.51
C LEU A 101 -6.73 4.74 -10.82
N LEU A 102 -6.36 3.98 -9.80
CA LEU A 102 -6.08 2.55 -9.91
C LEU A 102 -7.42 1.79 -9.92
N SER A 103 -7.71 1.04 -10.97
CA SER A 103 -8.87 0.14 -11.03
C SER A 103 -8.43 -1.32 -11.15
N ALA A 104 -9.21 -2.22 -10.55
CA ALA A 104 -8.97 -3.65 -10.57
C ALA A 104 -10.26 -4.46 -10.32
N THR A 105 -10.22 -5.75 -10.64
CA THR A 105 -11.21 -6.74 -10.22
C THR A 105 -10.64 -7.52 -9.03
N CYS A 106 -11.16 -7.31 -7.82
CA CYS A 106 -10.67 -7.90 -6.58
C CYS A 106 -11.60 -9.00 -6.05
N LEU A 107 -11.02 -10.07 -5.49
CA LEU A 107 -11.79 -11.16 -4.90
C LEU A 107 -12.32 -10.79 -3.51
N LYS A 108 -13.59 -11.10 -3.26
CA LYS A 108 -14.21 -11.09 -1.93
C LYS A 108 -13.80 -12.33 -1.12
N ILE A 109 -14.14 -12.34 0.17
CA ILE A 109 -13.90 -13.49 1.07
C ILE A 109 -14.63 -14.74 0.58
N ASP A 110 -15.82 -14.58 -0.01
CA ASP A 110 -16.59 -15.68 -0.61
C ASP A 110 -16.06 -16.13 -1.99
N GLY A 111 -14.97 -15.53 -2.47
CA GLY A 111 -14.35 -15.82 -3.76
C GLY A 111 -15.03 -15.16 -4.96
N SER A 112 -16.14 -14.44 -4.78
CA SER A 112 -16.78 -13.70 -5.87
C SER A 112 -15.95 -12.47 -6.28
N PRO A 113 -15.90 -12.12 -7.57
CA PRO A 113 -15.17 -10.94 -8.03
C PRO A 113 -15.96 -9.64 -7.76
N ASN A 114 -15.24 -8.56 -7.52
CA ASN A 114 -15.78 -7.21 -7.41
C ASN A 114 -14.89 -6.21 -8.14
N ASN A 115 -15.49 -5.36 -8.98
CA ASN A 115 -14.76 -4.27 -9.62
C ASN A 115 -14.68 -3.09 -8.65
N THR A 116 -13.47 -2.57 -8.45
CA THR A 116 -13.18 -1.53 -7.46
C THR A 116 -12.08 -0.61 -7.98
N SER A 117 -12.05 0.61 -7.47
CA SER A 117 -11.03 1.60 -7.82
C SER A 117 -10.66 2.47 -6.62
N ILE A 118 -9.44 3.00 -6.65
CA ILE A 118 -8.89 3.88 -5.62
C ILE A 118 -7.86 4.82 -6.25
N HIS A 119 -7.71 6.03 -5.73
CA HIS A 119 -6.64 6.91 -6.18
C HIS A 119 -5.29 6.46 -5.61
N ILE A 120 -4.27 6.42 -6.45
CA ILE A 120 -2.89 6.19 -6.02
C ILE A 120 -2.44 7.37 -5.15
N PRO A 121 -1.95 7.14 -3.92
CA PRO A 121 -1.62 8.21 -2.99
C PRO A 121 -0.14 8.58 -3.08
N GLY A 122 0.15 9.86 -2.86
CA GLY A 122 1.46 10.31 -2.43
C GLY A 122 2.58 10.30 -3.44
N ILE A 123 2.34 9.96 -4.71
CA ILE A 123 3.39 9.90 -5.72
C ILE A 123 3.50 11.24 -6.43
N GLU A 124 4.72 11.71 -6.58
CA GLU A 124 5.04 12.95 -7.30
C GLU A 124 6.23 12.75 -8.23
N ASN A 125 6.39 13.67 -9.18
CA ASN A 125 7.55 13.70 -10.07
C ASN A 125 8.58 14.70 -9.53
N ILE A 126 9.75 14.22 -9.15
CA ILE A 126 10.89 15.04 -8.74
C ILE A 126 11.98 14.91 -9.78
N ASN A 127 12.13 15.93 -10.62
CA ASN A 127 13.15 16.00 -11.67
C ASN A 127 13.22 14.73 -12.55
N GLY A 128 12.07 14.27 -13.04
CA GLY A 128 11.94 13.09 -13.90
C GLY A 128 11.90 11.75 -13.16
N VAL A 129 11.88 11.75 -11.82
CA VAL A 129 11.86 10.54 -10.99
C VAL A 129 10.57 10.48 -10.17
N LEU A 130 9.84 9.37 -10.29
CA LEU A 130 8.68 9.11 -9.44
C LEU A 130 9.15 8.90 -8.00
N THR A 131 8.68 9.74 -7.11
CA THR A 131 9.02 9.71 -5.69
C THR A 131 7.74 9.60 -4.88
N PHE A 132 7.79 8.86 -3.78
CA PHE A 132 6.70 8.81 -2.81
C PHE A 132 6.95 9.79 -1.68
N ASN A 133 5.95 10.63 -1.42
CA ASN A 133 5.94 11.62 -0.36
C ASN A 133 5.28 11.04 0.91
N ASN A 134 3.97 10.77 0.86
CA ASN A 134 3.22 10.13 1.96
C ASN A 134 1.84 9.61 1.52
N LEU A 135 1.23 8.68 2.28
CA LEU A 135 -0.08 8.08 1.95
C LEU A 135 -1.28 9.03 2.08
N GLN A 136 -1.10 10.20 2.70
CA GLN A 136 -2.16 11.17 2.99
C GLN A 136 -2.35 12.21 1.88
N ASN A 137 -1.33 12.38 1.03
CA ASN A 137 -1.35 13.32 -0.07
C ASN A 137 -1.95 12.69 -1.33
N SER A 138 -2.69 13.49 -2.10
CA SER A 138 -3.00 13.12 -3.48
C SER A 138 -1.74 13.06 -4.34
N SER A 139 -1.66 12.07 -5.23
CA SER A 139 -0.57 12.04 -6.21
C SER A 139 -0.66 13.20 -7.20
N THR A 140 0.50 13.68 -7.66
CA THR A 140 0.62 14.78 -8.63
C THR A 140 1.44 14.43 -9.86
N TYR A 141 2.10 13.27 -9.89
CA TYR A 141 2.96 12.84 -11.00
C TYR A 141 2.26 12.90 -12.36
N GLN A 142 0.95 12.61 -12.42
CA GLN A 142 0.13 12.63 -13.62
C GLN A 142 0.10 13.99 -14.34
N LYS A 143 0.48 15.08 -13.65
CA LYS A 143 0.58 16.43 -14.25
C LYS A 143 1.80 16.59 -15.15
N SER A 144 2.82 15.75 -14.99
CA SER A 144 4.13 15.90 -15.65
C SER A 144 4.73 14.58 -16.13
N CYS A 145 3.95 13.50 -16.08
CA CYS A 145 4.32 12.19 -16.57
C CYS A 145 3.30 11.68 -17.59
N SER A 146 3.78 10.90 -18.56
CA SER A 146 3.00 10.24 -19.60
C SER A 146 3.30 8.74 -19.61
N ASN A 147 2.56 7.97 -20.42
CA ASN A 147 2.70 6.50 -20.52
C ASN A 147 2.59 5.79 -19.16
N ILE A 148 1.69 6.29 -18.30
CA ILE A 148 1.49 5.78 -16.94
C ILE A 148 0.80 4.42 -17.03
N LYS A 149 1.40 3.39 -16.45
CA LYS A 149 0.83 2.04 -16.38
C LYS A 149 1.29 1.32 -15.13
N VAL A 150 0.47 0.39 -14.64
CA VAL A 150 0.91 -0.60 -13.65
C VAL A 150 1.45 -1.79 -14.43
N GLU A 151 2.73 -2.09 -14.21
CA GLU A 151 3.35 -3.33 -14.69
C GLU A 151 3.08 -4.47 -13.69
N GLU A 152 3.76 -5.60 -13.84
CA GLU A 152 3.49 -6.79 -13.03
C GLU A 152 3.42 -6.48 -11.52
N GLY A 153 2.29 -6.87 -10.92
CA GLY A 153 2.01 -6.66 -9.51
C GLY A 153 1.56 -5.23 -9.20
N ASN A 154 2.46 -4.46 -8.61
CA ASN A 154 2.19 -3.10 -8.10
C ASN A 154 3.23 -2.07 -8.56
N LEU A 155 3.98 -2.35 -9.64
CA LEU A 155 5.00 -1.44 -10.14
C LEU A 155 4.36 -0.39 -11.06
N LEU A 156 4.24 0.85 -10.59
CA LEU A 156 3.85 1.99 -11.43
C LEU A 156 5.05 2.41 -12.27
N SER A 157 4.88 2.45 -13.58
CA SER A 157 5.89 2.97 -14.51
C SER A 157 5.32 4.15 -15.30
N ALA A 158 6.18 5.12 -15.62
CA ALA A 158 5.83 6.28 -16.43
C ALA A 158 7.07 6.91 -17.08
N THR A 159 6.83 7.78 -18.06
CA THR A 159 7.81 8.71 -18.60
C THR A 159 7.56 10.09 -18.00
N CYS A 160 8.44 10.56 -17.12
CA CYS A 160 8.29 11.82 -16.39
C CYS A 160 9.25 12.91 -16.90
N LEU A 161 8.78 14.15 -16.95
CA LEU A 161 9.61 15.29 -17.35
C LEU A 161 10.58 15.70 -16.24
N LYS A 162 11.84 15.93 -16.61
CA LYS A 162 12.83 16.59 -15.75
C LYS A 162 12.60 18.11 -15.72
N ILE A 163 13.32 18.80 -14.85
CA ILE A 163 13.29 20.27 -14.74
C ILE A 163 13.71 20.92 -16.07
N ASP A 164 14.64 20.31 -16.81
CA ASP A 164 15.09 20.76 -18.12
C ASP A 164 14.11 20.42 -19.28
N GLY A 165 12.96 19.81 -18.95
CA GLY A 165 11.94 19.39 -19.91
C GLY A 165 12.26 18.09 -20.66
N SER A 166 13.42 17.47 -20.44
CA SER A 166 13.74 16.17 -21.04
C SER A 166 12.94 15.04 -20.39
N PRO A 167 12.53 14.01 -21.16
CA PRO A 167 11.80 12.87 -20.62
C PRO A 167 12.74 11.90 -19.89
N ASN A 168 12.24 11.25 -18.84
CA ASN A 168 12.92 10.18 -18.12
C ASN A 168 11.95 9.03 -17.82
N ASN A 169 12.32 7.81 -18.19
CA ASN A 169 11.56 6.63 -17.81
C ASN A 169 11.88 6.27 -16.35
N THR A 170 10.85 6.10 -15.55
CA THR A 170 10.97 5.87 -14.11
C THR A 170 9.87 4.93 -13.65
N SER A 171 10.12 4.24 -12.54
CA SER A 171 9.13 3.37 -11.91
C SER A 171 9.21 3.46 -10.39
N ILE A 172 8.10 3.15 -9.74
CA ILE A 172 7.97 3.09 -8.29
C ILE A 172 6.92 2.06 -7.93
N HIS A 173 7.11 1.34 -6.82
CA HIS A 173 6.04 0.48 -6.29
C HIS A 173 4.92 1.35 -5.73
N ILE A 174 3.68 1.07 -6.13
CA ILE A 174 2.49 1.69 -5.58
C ILE A 174 2.43 1.35 -4.09
N PRO A 175 2.44 2.36 -3.21
CA PRO A 175 2.50 2.10 -1.79
C PRO A 175 1.10 1.97 -1.18
N GLY A 176 1.01 1.02 -0.27
CA GLY A 176 0.04 0.99 0.81
C GLY A 176 -1.38 0.81 0.33
N ILE A 177 -1.64 -0.03 -0.68
CA ILE A 177 -2.99 -0.46 -1.08
C ILE A 177 -3.15 -1.96 -0.90
N GLU A 178 -4.27 -2.40 -0.37
CA GLU A 178 -4.65 -3.80 -0.16
C GLU A 178 -6.06 -4.07 -0.65
N ASN A 179 -6.39 -5.35 -0.78
CA ASN A 179 -7.76 -5.80 -1.04
C ASN A 179 -8.41 -6.23 0.28
N ILE A 180 -9.49 -5.57 0.67
CA ILE A 180 -10.32 -5.96 1.80
C ILE A 180 -11.69 -6.37 1.29
N ASN A 181 -11.96 -7.68 1.25
CA ASN A 181 -13.23 -8.26 0.83
C ASN A 181 -13.74 -7.71 -0.53
N GLY A 182 -12.86 -7.69 -1.53
CA GLY A 182 -13.17 -7.24 -2.89
C GLY A 182 -13.07 -5.73 -3.12
N VAL A 183 -12.58 -4.96 -2.15
CA VAL A 183 -12.46 -3.50 -2.23
C VAL A 183 -11.01 -3.07 -2.04
N LEU A 184 -10.48 -2.24 -2.94
CA LEU A 184 -9.15 -1.65 -2.77
C LEU A 184 -9.16 -0.61 -1.65
N MET A 185 -8.21 -0.70 -0.73
CA MET A 185 -8.11 0.15 0.47
C MET A 185 -6.66 0.45 0.82
N PHE A 186 -6.37 1.47 1.61
CA PHE A 186 -4.99 1.74 2.01
C PHE A 186 -4.53 0.84 3.18
N SER A 187 -3.36 0.20 3.05
CA SER A 187 -2.80 -0.77 4.03
C SER A 187 -2.49 -0.19 5.41
N ASN A 188 -2.42 1.13 5.56
CA ASN A 188 -2.33 1.81 6.86
C ASN A 188 -3.70 2.10 7.48
N ASP A 189 -4.63 1.16 7.37
CA ASP A 189 -5.94 1.17 7.99
C ASP A 189 -5.88 0.98 9.53
N ARG A 190 -4.82 1.49 10.20
CA ARG A 190 -4.89 1.87 11.63
C ARG A 190 -5.95 2.95 11.84
N ASN A 191 -6.18 3.75 10.82
CA ASN A 191 -7.34 4.64 10.71
C ASN A 191 -8.55 3.93 10.08
N SER A 192 -8.65 2.60 10.08
CA SER A 192 -9.94 1.97 9.80
C SER A 192 -10.88 2.30 10.94
N SER A 193 -12.09 2.71 10.63
CA SER A 193 -13.09 2.75 11.68
C SER A 193 -13.50 1.34 12.12
N THR A 194 -13.67 1.15 13.43
CA THR A 194 -14.12 -0.11 14.05
C THR A 194 -15.46 0.03 14.76
N TYR A 195 -15.97 1.25 14.94
CA TYR A 195 -17.21 1.51 15.69
C TYR A 195 -18.39 0.69 15.16
N GLN A 196 -18.47 0.45 13.86
CA GLN A 196 -19.55 -0.29 13.19
C GLN A 196 -19.69 -1.74 13.70
N LYS A 197 -18.67 -2.30 14.34
CA LYS A 197 -18.74 -3.63 14.97
C LYS A 197 -19.64 -3.66 16.22
N SER A 198 -19.88 -2.50 16.82
CA SER A 198 -20.53 -2.35 18.14
C SER A 198 -21.56 -1.22 18.19
N CYS A 199 -21.82 -0.58 17.05
CA CYS A 199 -22.78 0.51 16.93
C CYS A 199 -23.83 0.17 15.88
N SER A 200 -25.05 0.67 16.07
CA SER A 200 -26.19 0.53 15.18
C SER A 200 -26.79 1.91 14.87
N ASN A 201 -27.76 1.96 13.93
CA ASN A 201 -28.42 3.20 13.51
C ASN A 201 -27.43 4.29 13.04
N ILE A 202 -26.35 3.86 12.37
CA ILE A 202 -25.27 4.73 11.91
C ILE A 202 -25.78 5.58 10.74
N LYS A 203 -25.63 6.90 10.86
CA LYS A 203 -26.03 7.85 9.82
C LYS A 203 -25.12 9.08 9.83
N VAL A 204 -25.06 9.79 8.71
CA VAL A 204 -24.49 11.14 8.66
C VAL A 204 -25.63 12.14 8.73
N GLU A 205 -25.51 13.06 9.67
CA GLU A 205 -26.37 14.23 9.87
C GLU A 205 -25.56 15.49 9.58
N ASP A 206 -26.24 16.57 9.21
CA ASP A 206 -25.63 17.89 8.99
C ASP A 206 -24.35 17.88 8.13
N GLY A 207 -24.33 17.01 7.12
CA GLY A 207 -23.25 16.86 6.13
C GLY A 207 -22.01 16.10 6.60
N ASN A 208 -21.57 16.26 7.85
CA ASN A 208 -20.38 15.58 8.37
C ASN A 208 -20.44 15.13 9.84
N LEU A 209 -21.61 15.16 10.49
CA LEU A 209 -21.79 14.62 11.83
C LEU A 209 -22.20 13.15 11.72
N LEU A 210 -21.31 12.23 12.08
CA LEU A 210 -21.64 10.82 12.19
C LEU A 210 -22.35 10.60 13.53
N SER A 211 -23.59 10.11 13.50
CA SER A 211 -24.33 9.69 14.70
C SER A 211 -24.65 8.21 14.66
N ALA A 212 -24.62 7.58 15.84
CA ALA A 212 -24.90 6.17 16.02
C ALA A 212 -25.35 5.86 17.45
N THR A 213 -25.93 4.67 17.64
CA THR A 213 -26.16 4.06 18.96
C THR A 213 -25.08 3.02 19.21
N CYS A 214 -24.16 3.27 20.13
CA CYS A 214 -23.00 2.42 20.42
C CYS A 214 -23.15 1.67 21.75
N LEU A 215 -22.74 0.41 21.80
CA LEU A 215 -22.77 -0.39 23.03
C LEU A 215 -21.63 0.00 23.97
N LYS A 216 -21.95 0.14 25.26
CA LYS A 216 -20.97 0.23 26.35
C LYS A 216 -20.38 -1.15 26.68
N ILE A 217 -19.35 -1.18 27.52
CA ILE A 217 -18.74 -2.43 28.01
C ILE A 217 -19.77 -3.30 28.76
N ASP A 218 -20.73 -2.69 29.45
CA ASP A 218 -21.82 -3.39 30.14
C ASP A 218 -22.97 -3.85 29.20
N GLY A 219 -22.84 -3.62 27.89
CA GLY A 219 -23.84 -3.97 26.89
C GLY A 219 -25.02 -2.99 26.79
N SER A 220 -25.08 -1.95 27.61
CA SER A 220 -26.13 -0.92 27.50
C SER A 220 -25.87 -0.01 26.28
N PRO A 221 -26.93 0.43 25.57
CA PRO A 221 -26.79 1.33 24.43
C PRO A 221 -26.54 2.78 24.86
N ASN A 222 -25.76 3.51 24.07
CA ASN A 222 -25.53 4.96 24.23
C ASN A 222 -25.60 5.66 22.87
N ASN A 223 -26.40 6.73 22.76
CA ASN A 223 -26.41 7.57 21.56
C ASN A 223 -25.21 8.52 21.60
N THR A 224 -24.44 8.53 20.52
CA THR A 224 -23.19 9.29 20.43
C THR A 224 -23.02 9.83 19.02
N SER A 225 -22.25 10.91 18.89
CA SER A 225 -21.94 11.51 17.61
C SER A 225 -20.53 12.09 17.59
N ILE A 226 -19.94 12.13 16.41
CA ILE A 226 -18.60 12.65 16.18
C ILE A 226 -18.55 13.27 14.77
N ARG A 227 -17.75 14.32 14.58
CA ARG A 227 -17.54 14.86 13.23
C ARG A 227 -16.59 13.95 12.46
N ILE A 228 -16.97 13.61 11.24
CA ILE A 228 -16.10 12.86 10.33
C ILE A 228 -14.88 13.75 10.00
N PRO A 229 -13.65 13.26 10.21
CA PRO A 229 -12.46 14.07 10.03
C PRO A 229 -11.89 13.90 8.62
N GLY A 230 -11.29 14.96 8.10
CA GLY A 230 -10.31 14.88 7.03
C GLY A 230 -10.82 14.54 5.64
N ILE A 231 -12.11 14.35 5.41
CA ILE A 231 -12.61 14.01 4.08
C ILE A 231 -12.92 15.28 3.29
N GLU A 232 -12.48 15.33 2.04
CA GLU A 232 -12.70 16.42 1.11
C GLU A 232 -13.11 15.90 -0.27
N ASN A 233 -13.66 16.79 -1.10
CA ASN A 233 -13.97 16.48 -2.50
C ASN A 233 -12.86 17.03 -3.40
N ILE A 234 -12.19 16.15 -4.13
CA ILE A 234 -11.18 16.50 -5.13
C ILE A 234 -11.72 16.11 -6.50
N ASN A 235 -12.15 17.11 -7.27
CA ASN A 235 -12.66 16.94 -8.63
C ASN A 235 -13.71 15.81 -8.76
N GLY A 236 -14.71 15.80 -7.88
CA GLY A 236 -15.80 14.84 -7.85
C GLY A 236 -15.50 13.54 -7.10
N VAL A 237 -14.36 13.44 -6.41
CA VAL A 237 -13.96 12.23 -5.68
C VAL A 237 -13.73 12.53 -4.21
N LEU A 238 -14.37 11.76 -3.33
CA LEU A 238 -14.13 11.81 -1.88
C LEU A 238 -12.72 11.29 -1.59
N THR A 239 -11.92 12.14 -0.96
CA THR A 239 -10.52 11.84 -0.60
C THR A 239 -10.32 12.15 0.87
N PHE A 240 -9.56 11.30 1.57
CA PHE A 240 -9.17 11.56 2.94
C PHE A 240 -7.78 12.21 2.99
N ASN A 241 -7.68 13.30 3.75
CA ASN A 241 -6.49 14.09 3.96
C ASN A 241 -5.81 13.69 5.29
N ASN A 242 -6.39 14.02 6.44
CA ASN A 242 -5.85 13.64 7.75
C ASN A 242 -6.90 13.73 8.89
N LEU A 243 -6.61 13.10 10.04
CA LEU A 243 -7.53 13.08 11.20
C LEU A 243 -7.63 14.41 11.96
N GLN A 244 -6.70 15.33 11.77
CA GLN A 244 -6.65 16.62 12.49
C GLN A 244 -7.56 17.67 11.84
N ASN A 245 -7.81 17.54 10.55
CA ASN A 245 -8.62 18.47 9.79
C ASN A 245 -10.11 18.13 9.87
N SER A 246 -10.97 19.15 9.88
CA SER A 246 -12.40 18.94 9.69
C SER A 246 -12.71 18.61 8.24
N SER A 247 -13.66 17.70 8.01
CA SER A 247 -14.12 17.41 6.65
C SER A 247 -14.78 18.60 5.97
N THR A 248 -14.62 18.70 4.65
CA THR A 248 -15.15 19.77 3.81
C THR A 248 -16.01 19.27 2.65
N TYR A 249 -16.05 17.96 2.38
CA TYR A 249 -16.78 17.38 1.25
C TYR A 249 -18.26 17.82 1.21
N GLN A 250 -18.90 18.01 2.36
CA GLN A 250 -20.29 18.42 2.49
C GLN A 250 -20.60 19.78 1.83
N LYS A 251 -19.58 20.58 1.52
CA LYS A 251 -19.74 21.85 0.79
C LYS A 251 -19.99 21.65 -0.71
N SER A 252 -19.66 20.49 -1.26
CA SER A 252 -19.64 20.24 -2.71
C SER A 252 -20.18 18.85 -3.10
N CYS A 253 -20.70 18.10 -2.14
CA CYS A 253 -21.32 16.80 -2.34
C CYS A 253 -22.75 16.79 -1.79
N SER A 254 -23.63 16.04 -2.46
CA SER A 254 -25.01 15.79 -2.09
C SER A 254 -25.27 14.29 -1.93
N ASN A 255 -26.47 13.91 -1.49
CA ASN A 255 -26.85 12.51 -1.27
C ASN A 255 -25.89 11.74 -0.35
N ILE A 256 -25.35 12.42 0.66
CA ILE A 256 -24.38 11.86 1.59
C ILE A 256 -25.06 10.84 2.50
N LYS A 257 -24.53 9.61 2.55
CA LYS A 257 -25.03 8.53 3.39
C LYS A 257 -23.91 7.60 3.84
N VAL A 258 -24.15 6.87 4.93
CA VAL A 258 -23.28 5.75 5.33
C VAL A 258 -23.93 4.45 4.92
N GLU A 259 -23.19 3.64 4.18
CA GLU A 259 -23.54 2.29 3.78
C GLU A 259 -22.61 1.31 4.51
N ASP A 260 -23.07 0.08 4.73
CA ASP A 260 -22.27 -0.99 5.37
C ASP A 260 -21.57 -0.58 6.68
N GLY A 261 -22.18 0.35 7.42
CA GLY A 261 -21.73 0.84 8.72
C GLY A 261 -20.53 1.80 8.68
N ASN A 262 -19.70 1.80 7.63
CA ASN A 262 -18.53 2.69 7.55
C ASN A 262 -18.18 3.19 6.13
N LEU A 263 -18.96 2.89 5.10
CA LEU A 263 -18.75 3.41 3.74
C LEU A 263 -19.55 4.71 3.55
N LEU A 264 -18.87 5.85 3.54
CA LEU A 264 -19.46 7.13 3.20
C LEU A 264 -19.61 7.21 1.68
N SER A 265 -20.84 7.26 1.17
CA SER A 265 -21.12 7.50 -0.24
C SER A 265 -21.80 8.86 -0.44
N ALA A 266 -21.50 9.50 -1.58
CA ALA A 266 -22.07 10.78 -1.96
C ALA A 266 -22.01 11.00 -3.48
N THR A 267 -22.76 11.98 -3.95
CA THR A 267 -22.63 12.56 -5.30
C THR A 267 -21.86 13.87 -5.18
N CYS A 268 -20.61 13.90 -5.66
CA CYS A 268 -19.71 15.05 -5.53
C CYS A 268 -19.52 15.78 -6.87
N LEU A 269 -19.43 17.11 -6.84
CA LEU A 269 -19.20 17.91 -8.04
C LEU A 269 -17.73 17.85 -8.48
N LYS A 270 -17.51 17.67 -9.77
CA LYS A 270 -16.22 17.89 -10.44
C LYS A 270 -15.95 19.38 -10.62
N ILE A 271 -14.72 19.73 -11.02
CA ILE A 271 -14.31 21.11 -11.32
C ILE A 271 -15.16 21.70 -12.45
N ASP A 272 -15.56 20.88 -13.42
CA ASP A 272 -16.46 21.28 -14.53
C ASP A 272 -17.94 21.39 -14.12
N GLY A 273 -18.26 21.14 -12.84
CA GLY A 273 -19.62 21.18 -12.31
C GLY A 273 -20.44 19.91 -12.57
N SER A 274 -19.91 18.92 -13.30
CA SER A 274 -20.62 17.65 -13.50
C SER A 274 -20.64 16.82 -12.21
N PRO A 275 -21.72 16.09 -11.92
CA PRO A 275 -21.80 15.22 -10.75
C PRO A 275 -21.01 13.93 -10.96
N ASN A 276 -20.43 13.42 -9.89
CA ASN A 276 -19.77 12.12 -9.84
C ASN A 276 -20.18 11.35 -8.58
N ASN A 277 -20.67 10.14 -8.72
CA ASN A 277 -20.94 9.27 -7.57
C ASN A 277 -19.62 8.68 -7.08
N THR A 278 -19.37 8.82 -5.78
CA THR A 278 -18.11 8.43 -5.15
C THR A 278 -18.37 7.89 -3.75
N SER A 279 -17.43 7.12 -3.24
CA SER A 279 -17.50 6.58 -1.88
C SER A 279 -16.11 6.45 -1.29
N ILE A 280 -16.04 6.54 0.03
CA ILE A 280 -14.81 6.37 0.81
C ILE A 280 -15.19 5.77 2.16
N ARG A 281 -14.34 4.95 2.75
CA ARG A 281 -14.58 4.49 4.13
C ARG A 281 -14.25 5.60 5.12
N ILE A 282 -15.11 5.76 6.12
CA ILE A 282 -14.92 6.72 7.21
C ILE A 282 -13.69 6.29 8.02
N PRO A 283 -12.65 7.13 8.12
CA PRO A 283 -11.43 6.74 8.78
C PRO A 283 -11.40 7.15 10.26
N GLY A 284 -10.76 6.31 11.06
CA GLY A 284 -10.14 6.65 12.32
C GLY A 284 -11.10 6.78 13.47
N ILE A 285 -12.28 6.14 13.41
CA ILE A 285 -13.28 6.23 14.46
C ILE A 285 -13.48 4.86 15.12
N GLU A 286 -13.50 4.84 16.44
CA GLU A 286 -13.80 3.66 17.23
C GLU A 286 -14.86 3.95 18.30
N ASN A 287 -15.43 2.89 18.86
CA ASN A 287 -16.32 2.98 20.01
C ASN A 287 -15.53 2.64 21.27
N ILE A 288 -15.38 3.62 22.17
CA ILE A 288 -14.83 3.45 23.50
C ILE A 288 -15.96 3.58 24.52
N ASN A 289 -16.38 2.44 25.08
CA ASN A 289 -17.41 2.37 26.12
C ASN A 289 -18.69 3.17 25.80
N GLY A 290 -19.22 2.99 24.59
CA GLY A 290 -20.44 3.65 24.10
C GLY A 290 -20.24 5.05 23.53
N VAL A 291 -18.99 5.53 23.41
CA VAL A 291 -18.66 6.87 22.89
C VAL A 291 -17.82 6.73 21.62
N LEU A 292 -18.22 7.39 20.54
CA LEU A 292 -17.41 7.49 19.32
C LEU A 292 -16.19 8.38 19.60
N MET A 293 -15.00 7.87 19.31
CA MET A 293 -13.74 8.56 19.49
C MET A 293 -12.84 8.38 18.28
N PHE A 294 -11.92 9.32 18.08
CA PHE A 294 -10.82 9.10 17.13
C PHE A 294 -9.79 8.12 17.70
N LYS A 295 -9.26 7.27 16.84
CA LYS A 295 -8.10 6.40 17.12
C LYS A 295 -6.80 7.19 17.19
#